data_AF-A0A508T9D5-F1
#
_entry.id   AF-A0A508T9D5-F1
#
_cell.length_a   1.000
_cell.length_b   1.000
_cell.length_c   1.000
_cell.angle_alpha   90.00
_cell.angle_beta   90.00
_cell.angle_gamma   90.00
#
_symmetry.space_group_name_H-M   'P 1'
#
loop_
_entity.id
_entity.type
_entity.pdbx_description
1 polymer ?
#
loop_
_entity_poly.entity_id
_entity_poly.type
_entity_poly.pdbx_seq_one_letter_code
_entity_poly.pdbx_strand_id
1 'polypeptide(L)'
;MAASNKGIQTIEDVVSHLIKHPADDAYIADLLTSSDYLTLWQINIERNPWQYDDVLLAEVPRKECEEYCRGIVEDDANGPHRYVVNRGAFKGLHHRFSLATFKLFFELYDLLSSEHRQRVTVARRWLEANGLIAPAIERFHVPHTSEWFATLHQWDPVQAAQTKFVVDDAGREDVCSICGDDPADDYRLAKPFRPAGTTGTLRLCDDCLEIRRAMGEPYEKL
;
A
#
# COMPACT_ATOMS: atom_id res chain seq x y z
N MET A 1 -16.93 4.63 -31.19
CA MET A 1 -16.74 5.79 -30.29
C MET A 1 -17.72 5.67 -29.14
N ALA A 2 -17.32 5.03 -28.03
CA ALA A 2 -18.14 4.85 -26.83
C ALA A 2 -18.03 6.04 -25.85
N ALA A 3 -17.77 7.25 -26.37
CA ALA A 3 -17.38 8.43 -25.60
C ALA A 3 -18.55 9.20 -24.94
N SER A 4 -19.72 8.59 -24.74
CA SER A 4 -20.82 9.25 -24.01
C SER A 4 -21.76 8.28 -23.28
N ASN A 5 -21.25 7.19 -22.72
CA ASN A 5 -22.08 6.41 -21.81
C ASN A 5 -22.33 7.23 -20.54
N LYS A 6 -23.47 7.93 -20.49
CA LYS A 6 -23.91 8.75 -19.34
C LYS A 6 -24.07 7.96 -18.03
N GLY A 7 -24.00 6.62 -18.10
CA GLY A 7 -24.00 5.73 -16.95
C GLY A 7 -22.67 5.60 -16.23
N ILE A 8 -21.55 6.12 -16.77
CA ILE A 8 -20.27 6.13 -16.06
C ILE A 8 -20.18 7.42 -15.24
N GLN A 9 -20.29 7.30 -13.92
CA GLN A 9 -20.23 8.44 -13.00
C GLN A 9 -19.19 8.25 -11.88
N THR A 10 -18.81 7.01 -11.61
CA THR A 10 -17.91 6.62 -10.53
C THR A 10 -16.74 5.79 -11.02
N ILE A 11 -15.73 5.62 -10.18
CA ILE A 11 -14.60 4.73 -10.47
C ILE A 11 -15.10 3.27 -10.62
N GLU A 12 -16.08 2.88 -9.81
CA GLU A 12 -16.73 1.57 -9.84
C GLU A 12 -17.43 1.31 -11.18
N ASP A 13 -18.04 2.34 -11.78
CA ASP A 13 -18.62 2.25 -13.12
C ASP A 13 -17.54 2.07 -14.18
N VAL A 14 -16.42 2.80 -14.07
CA VAL A 14 -15.26 2.64 -14.98
C VAL A 14 -14.73 1.22 -14.92
N VAL A 15 -14.54 0.67 -13.71
CA VAL A 15 -14.09 -0.71 -13.51
C VAL A 15 -15.06 -1.70 -14.15
N SER A 16 -16.35 -1.57 -13.85
CA SER A 16 -17.39 -2.46 -14.36
C SER A 16 -17.52 -2.38 -15.89
N HIS A 17 -17.34 -1.20 -16.46
CA HIS A 17 -17.35 -0.96 -17.90
C HIS A 17 -16.15 -1.61 -18.58
N LEU A 18 -14.93 -1.36 -18.10
CA LEU A 18 -13.70 -1.86 -18.73
C LEU A 18 -13.54 -3.37 -18.66
N ILE A 19 -14.06 -4.02 -17.62
CA ILE A 19 -14.12 -5.49 -17.56
C ILE A 19 -14.96 -6.06 -18.72
N LYS A 20 -16.04 -5.37 -19.10
CA LYS A 20 -16.96 -5.79 -20.17
C LYS A 20 -16.53 -5.30 -21.56
N HIS A 21 -15.85 -4.17 -21.61
CA HIS A 21 -15.48 -3.45 -22.84
C HIS A 21 -14.01 -3.01 -22.80
N PRO A 22 -13.06 -3.97 -22.78
CA PRO A 22 -11.62 -3.64 -22.66
C PRO A 22 -11.08 -2.83 -23.84
N ALA A 23 -11.74 -2.85 -25.00
CA ALA A 23 -11.39 -2.04 -26.16
C ALA A 23 -11.48 -0.52 -25.92
N ASP A 24 -12.22 -0.09 -24.88
CA ASP A 24 -12.35 1.33 -24.51
C ASP A 24 -11.22 1.80 -23.56
N ASP A 25 -10.32 0.91 -23.13
CA ASP A 25 -9.27 1.22 -22.15
C ASP A 25 -8.37 2.39 -22.57
N ALA A 26 -7.88 2.40 -23.80
CA ALA A 26 -7.01 3.47 -24.29
C ALA A 26 -7.70 4.85 -24.22
N TYR A 27 -8.99 4.92 -24.57
CA TYR A 27 -9.76 6.16 -24.50
C TYR A 27 -9.92 6.67 -23.06
N ILE A 28 -10.23 5.76 -22.12
CA ILE A 28 -10.40 6.13 -20.71
C ILE A 28 -9.06 6.51 -20.07
N ALA A 29 -7.99 5.78 -20.38
CA ALA A 29 -6.64 6.11 -19.90
C ALA A 29 -6.19 7.49 -20.39
N ASP A 30 -6.43 7.81 -21.66
CA ASP A 30 -6.14 9.12 -22.23
C ASP A 30 -6.98 10.22 -21.57
N LEU A 31 -8.27 9.97 -21.30
CA LEU A 31 -9.13 10.92 -20.59
C LEU A 31 -8.63 11.19 -19.17
N LEU A 32 -8.26 10.15 -18.42
CA LEU A 32 -7.71 10.30 -17.06
C LEU A 32 -6.40 11.09 -17.08
N THR A 33 -5.52 10.82 -18.04
CA THR A 33 -4.20 11.46 -18.14
C THR A 33 -4.30 12.91 -18.61
N SER A 34 -5.21 13.20 -19.54
CA SER A 34 -5.44 14.56 -20.05
C SER A 34 -6.30 15.41 -19.09
N SER A 35 -7.02 14.77 -18.17
CA SER A 35 -7.66 15.44 -17.05
C SER A 35 -6.67 15.66 -15.90
N ASP A 36 -6.84 16.73 -15.13
CA ASP A 36 -6.07 16.95 -13.89
C ASP A 36 -6.45 15.97 -12.76
N TYR A 37 -7.22 14.92 -13.05
CA TYR A 37 -7.70 13.98 -12.05
C TYR A 37 -6.55 13.26 -11.33
N LEU A 38 -5.54 12.80 -12.09
CA LEU A 38 -4.39 12.07 -11.54
C LEU A 38 -3.43 12.96 -10.74
N THR A 39 -3.56 14.28 -10.84
CA THR A 39 -2.70 15.29 -10.18
C THR A 39 -3.44 16.10 -9.11
N LEU A 40 -4.76 15.96 -8.99
CA LEU A 40 -5.59 16.75 -8.06
C LEU A 40 -5.12 16.72 -6.60
N TRP A 41 -4.50 15.61 -6.18
CA TRP A 41 -3.95 15.44 -4.83
C TRP A 41 -2.87 16.47 -4.49
N GLN A 42 -2.13 16.98 -5.49
CA GLN A 42 -1.06 17.96 -5.31
C GLN A 42 -1.59 19.25 -4.67
N ILE A 43 -2.81 19.66 -5.01
CA ILE A 43 -3.47 20.84 -4.45
C ILE A 43 -3.59 20.74 -2.92
N ASN A 44 -3.82 19.54 -2.38
CA ASN A 44 -3.91 19.36 -0.93
C ASN A 44 -2.55 19.55 -0.26
N ILE A 45 -1.47 19.08 -0.89
CA ILE A 45 -0.11 19.26 -0.37
C ILE A 45 0.27 20.74 -0.40
N GLU A 46 0.02 21.42 -1.51
CA GLU A 46 0.30 22.85 -1.66
C GLU A 46 -0.45 23.70 -0.62
N ARG A 47 -1.70 23.34 -0.30
CA ARG A 47 -2.51 24.05 0.68
C ARG A 47 -2.15 23.72 2.13
N ASN A 48 -1.69 22.50 2.40
CA ASN A 48 -1.43 22.00 3.74
C ASN A 48 -0.03 21.38 3.86
N PRO A 49 1.05 22.11 3.53
CA PRO A 49 2.40 21.54 3.53
C PRO A 49 2.84 21.10 4.93
N TRP A 50 2.31 21.76 5.97
CA TRP A 50 2.54 21.43 7.38
C TRP A 50 2.13 20.01 7.77
N GLN A 51 1.22 19.36 7.03
CA GLN A 51 0.84 17.97 7.31
C GLN A 51 1.95 16.96 6.97
N TYR A 52 2.93 17.36 6.16
CA TYR A 52 3.95 16.48 5.57
C TYR A 52 5.37 16.76 6.08
N ASP A 53 5.55 17.80 6.89
CA ASP A 53 6.85 18.30 7.32
C ASP A 53 6.87 18.56 8.83
N ASP A 54 7.83 17.95 9.53
CA ASP A 54 7.97 18.01 10.99
C ASP A 54 8.23 19.46 11.48
N VAL A 55 8.93 20.28 10.70
CA VAL A 55 9.26 21.68 11.04
C VAL A 55 8.04 22.56 10.90
N LEU A 56 7.34 22.47 9.76
CA LEU A 56 6.13 23.26 9.51
C LEU A 56 4.99 22.87 10.46
N LEU A 57 4.86 21.59 10.81
CA LEU A 57 3.86 21.15 11.79
C LEU A 57 4.07 21.82 13.15
N ALA A 58 5.33 22.03 13.57
CA ALA A 58 5.65 22.66 14.85
C ALA A 58 5.24 24.15 14.93
N GLU A 59 4.97 24.79 13.80
CA GLU A 59 4.50 26.18 13.73
C GLU A 59 2.96 26.29 13.92
N VAL A 60 2.23 25.18 13.80
CA VAL A 60 0.77 25.12 13.99
C VAL A 60 0.42 25.32 15.47
N PRO A 61 -0.64 26.08 15.81
CA PRO A 61 -1.08 26.22 17.20
C PRO A 61 -1.26 24.86 17.88
N ARG A 62 -0.64 24.69 19.06
CA ARG A 62 -0.52 23.39 19.74
C ARG A 62 -1.82 22.60 19.83
N LYS A 63 -2.94 23.26 20.17
CA LYS A 63 -4.24 22.61 20.30
C LYS A 63 -4.73 22.03 18.97
N GLU A 64 -4.64 22.82 17.89
CA GLU A 64 -5.03 22.39 16.54
C GLU A 64 -4.12 21.27 16.03
N CYS A 65 -2.82 21.39 16.32
CA CYS A 65 -1.84 20.36 15.98
C CYS A 65 -2.13 19.04 16.71
N GLU A 66 -2.40 19.07 18.01
CA GLU A 66 -2.73 17.86 18.78
C GLU A 66 -4.02 17.21 18.28
N GLU A 67 -5.10 17.99 18.06
CA GLU A 67 -6.37 17.48 17.55
C GLU A 67 -6.19 16.80 16.19
N TYR A 68 -5.47 17.43 15.27
CA TYR A 68 -5.13 16.83 13.97
C TYR A 68 -4.31 15.54 14.11
N CYS A 69 -3.22 15.58 14.89
CA CYS A 69 -2.31 14.45 15.00
C CYS A 69 -2.97 13.24 15.65
N ARG A 70 -3.82 13.44 16.66
CA ARG A 70 -4.61 12.35 17.26
C ARG A 70 -5.57 11.76 16.25
N GLY A 71 -6.34 12.60 15.54
CA GLY A 71 -7.31 12.13 14.56
C GLY A 71 -6.68 11.23 13.50
N ILE A 72 -5.55 11.65 12.90
CA ILE A 72 -4.92 10.85 11.84
C ILE A 72 -4.29 9.55 12.35
N VAL A 73 -3.73 9.54 13.58
CA VAL A 73 -3.14 8.33 14.17
C VAL A 73 -4.21 7.35 14.64
N GLU A 74 -5.34 7.84 15.14
CA GLU A 74 -6.50 7.02 15.52
C GLU A 74 -7.17 6.42 14.29
N ASP A 75 -7.35 7.20 13.22
CA ASP A 75 -7.89 6.71 11.95
C ASP A 75 -7.03 5.58 11.36
N ASP A 76 -5.70 5.71 11.39
CA ASP A 76 -4.77 4.68 10.92
C ASP A 76 -4.80 3.42 11.81
N ALA A 77 -5.06 3.57 13.12
CA ALA A 77 -5.17 2.45 14.04
C ALA A 77 -6.49 1.66 13.89
N ASN A 78 -7.54 2.29 13.37
CA ASN A 78 -8.86 1.66 13.18
C ASN A 78 -8.95 0.76 11.95
N GLY A 79 -7.86 0.66 11.19
CA GLY A 79 -7.74 -0.27 10.09
C GLY A 79 -7.09 0.34 8.86
N PRO A 80 -7.00 -0.45 7.79
CA PRO A 80 -6.31 -0.06 6.57
C PRO A 80 -7.03 1.11 5.90
N HIS A 81 -6.30 2.22 5.70
CA HIS A 81 -6.83 3.37 4.98
C HIS A 81 -7.25 2.99 3.55
N ARG A 82 -8.35 3.59 3.06
CA ARG A 82 -8.93 3.30 1.73
C ARG A 82 -7.94 3.33 0.56
N TYR A 83 -6.88 4.13 0.67
CA TYR A 83 -5.84 4.20 -0.37
C TYR A 83 -5.05 2.89 -0.48
N VAL A 84 -4.76 2.24 0.64
CA VAL A 84 -4.09 0.92 0.66
C VAL A 84 -5.02 -0.14 0.08
N VAL A 85 -6.30 -0.12 0.46
CA VAL A 85 -7.32 -1.05 -0.05
C VAL A 85 -7.44 -0.93 -1.57
N ASN A 86 -7.63 0.29 -2.09
CA ASN A 86 -7.82 0.52 -3.51
C ASN A 86 -6.55 0.21 -4.31
N ARG A 87 -5.37 0.52 -3.77
CA ARG A 87 -4.09 0.12 -4.38
C ARG A 87 -4.03 -1.39 -4.60
N GLY A 88 -4.29 -2.19 -3.58
CA GLY A 88 -4.29 -3.65 -3.67
C GLY A 88 -5.30 -4.17 -4.72
N ALA A 89 -6.51 -3.60 -4.70
CA ALA A 89 -7.56 -3.94 -5.68
C ALA A 89 -7.13 -3.64 -7.13
N PHE A 90 -6.59 -2.44 -7.40
CA PHE A 90 -6.14 -2.07 -8.75
C PHE A 90 -4.90 -2.82 -9.20
N LYS A 91 -3.98 -3.17 -8.28
CA LYS A 91 -2.87 -4.09 -8.58
C LYS A 91 -3.40 -5.45 -9.07
N GLY A 92 -4.37 -6.02 -8.35
CA GLY A 92 -5.00 -7.28 -8.73
C GLY A 92 -5.76 -7.20 -10.07
N LEU A 93 -6.51 -6.11 -10.29
CA LEU A 93 -7.21 -5.87 -11.56
C LEU A 93 -6.24 -5.71 -12.74
N HIS A 94 -5.16 -4.95 -12.58
CA HIS A 94 -4.15 -4.80 -13.63
C HIS A 94 -3.47 -6.13 -13.93
N HIS A 95 -3.09 -6.92 -12.92
CA HIS A 95 -2.53 -8.26 -13.12
C HIS A 95 -3.48 -9.18 -13.91
N ARG A 96 -4.79 -9.09 -13.66
CA ARG A 96 -5.79 -9.95 -14.31
C ARG A 96 -6.14 -9.54 -15.74
N PHE A 97 -6.29 -8.24 -16.01
CA PHE A 97 -6.82 -7.73 -17.28
C PHE A 97 -5.78 -6.99 -18.13
N SER A 98 -4.62 -6.65 -17.57
CA SER A 98 -3.53 -5.93 -18.23
C SER A 98 -3.93 -4.60 -18.87
N LEU A 99 -4.98 -3.95 -18.35
CA LEU A 99 -5.48 -2.66 -18.85
C LEU A 99 -4.66 -1.49 -18.29
N ALA A 100 -4.40 -0.49 -19.12
CA ALA A 100 -3.66 0.72 -18.79
C ALA A 100 -4.39 1.56 -17.73
N THR A 101 -5.71 1.66 -17.81
CA THR A 101 -6.53 2.38 -16.82
C THR A 101 -6.35 1.80 -15.41
N PHE A 102 -6.32 0.48 -15.27
CA PHE A 102 -6.11 -0.16 -13.97
C PHE A 102 -4.68 0.06 -13.44
N LYS A 103 -3.68 0.16 -14.34
CA LYS A 103 -2.32 0.55 -13.99
C LYS A 103 -2.27 1.98 -13.44
N LEU A 104 -2.92 2.92 -14.13
CA LEU A 104 -2.98 4.33 -13.70
C LEU A 104 -3.64 4.49 -12.33
N PHE A 105 -4.74 3.78 -12.06
CA PHE A 105 -5.35 3.80 -10.73
C PHE A 105 -4.46 3.13 -9.67
N PHE A 106 -3.79 2.03 -9.99
CA PHE A 106 -2.81 1.43 -9.08
C PHE A 106 -1.72 2.43 -8.71
N GLU A 107 -1.11 3.10 -9.68
CA GLU A 107 -0.05 4.09 -9.47
C GLU A 107 -0.54 5.30 -8.67
N LEU A 108 -1.75 5.80 -8.96
CA LEU A 108 -2.37 6.87 -8.19
C LEU A 108 -2.56 6.46 -6.72
N TYR A 109 -3.14 5.29 -6.46
CA TYR A 109 -3.39 4.85 -5.09
C TYR A 109 -2.12 4.44 -4.34
N ASP A 110 -1.09 3.95 -5.03
CA ASP A 110 0.25 3.75 -4.47
C ASP A 110 0.81 5.09 -3.97
N LEU A 111 0.74 6.14 -4.80
CA LEU A 111 1.16 7.48 -4.42
C LEU A 111 0.34 8.04 -3.25
N LEU A 112 -0.99 8.01 -3.33
CA LEU A 112 -1.87 8.50 -2.25
C LEU A 112 -1.64 7.76 -0.93
N SER A 113 -1.31 6.46 -0.99
CA SER A 113 -0.95 5.69 0.20
C SER A 113 0.38 6.15 0.80
N SER A 114 1.36 6.50 -0.03
CA SER A 114 2.63 7.09 0.42
C SER A 114 2.44 8.46 1.08
N GLU A 115 1.61 9.32 0.49
CA GLU A 115 1.30 10.64 1.03
C GLU A 115 0.53 10.55 2.35
N HIS A 116 -0.41 9.61 2.48
CA HIS A 116 -1.08 9.37 3.76
C HIS A 116 -0.10 8.86 4.83
N ARG A 117 0.79 7.93 4.48
CA ARG A 117 1.85 7.44 5.39
C ARG A 117 2.73 8.57 5.90
N GLN A 118 3.12 9.51 5.04
CA GLN A 118 3.95 10.64 5.44
C GLN A 118 3.24 11.45 6.53
N ARG A 119 1.95 11.75 6.34
CA ARG A 119 1.15 12.48 7.34
C ARG A 119 1.03 11.74 8.67
N VAL A 120 0.76 10.43 8.64
CA VAL A 120 0.72 9.60 9.86
C VAL A 120 2.09 9.60 10.56
N THR A 121 3.18 9.53 9.80
CA THR A 121 4.55 9.53 10.35
C THR A 121 4.87 10.84 11.07
N VAL A 122 4.60 11.96 10.43
CA VAL A 122 4.83 13.30 10.97
C VAL A 122 3.96 13.53 12.22
N ALA A 123 2.67 13.19 12.15
CA ALA A 123 1.76 13.29 13.28
C ALA A 123 2.20 12.43 14.48
N ARG A 124 2.60 11.19 14.24
CA ARG A 124 3.06 10.27 15.29
C ARG A 124 4.33 10.79 15.95
N ARG A 125 5.32 11.23 15.17
CA ARG A 125 6.57 11.82 15.69
C ARG A 125 6.28 13.03 16.57
N TRP A 126 5.37 13.90 16.14
CA TRP A 126 4.98 15.06 16.92
C TRP A 126 4.34 14.67 18.26
N LEU A 127 3.42 13.71 18.27
CA LEU A 127 2.79 13.21 19.51
C LEU A 127 3.82 12.55 20.45
N GLU A 128 4.74 11.74 19.91
CA GLU A 128 5.81 11.10 20.68
C GLU A 128 6.76 12.15 21.29
N ALA A 129 7.22 13.12 20.51
CA ALA A 129 8.10 14.20 20.95
C ALA A 129 7.48 15.09 22.04
N ASN A 130 6.15 15.18 22.08
CA ASN A 130 5.40 15.91 23.10
C ASN A 130 4.94 15.04 24.28
N GLY A 131 5.34 13.77 24.33
CA GLY A 131 4.98 12.85 25.42
C GLY A 131 3.48 12.51 25.49
N LEU A 132 2.75 12.68 24.37
CA LEU A 132 1.30 12.47 24.30
C LEU A 132 0.92 11.03 23.97
N ILE A 133 1.86 10.27 23.41
CA ILE A 133 1.77 8.82 23.18
C ILE A 133 3.11 8.18 23.53
N ALA A 134 3.09 6.88 23.86
CA ALA A 134 4.32 6.11 23.99
C ALA A 134 4.95 5.86 22.61
N PRO A 135 6.29 5.75 22.52
CA PRO A 135 6.95 5.32 21.30
C PRO A 135 6.37 4.00 20.78
N ALA A 136 6.10 3.93 19.48
CA ALA A 136 5.54 2.72 18.89
C ALA A 136 6.52 1.53 19.04
N ILE A 137 6.05 0.43 19.64
CA ILE A 137 6.73 -0.87 19.58
C ILE A 137 6.37 -1.50 18.23
N GLU A 138 7.38 -1.72 17.40
CA GLU A 138 7.19 -2.35 16.10
C GLU A 138 6.79 -3.81 16.29
N ARG A 139 5.58 -4.16 15.82
CA ARG A 139 5.05 -5.53 15.82
C ARG A 139 5.03 -6.05 14.40
N PHE A 140 5.43 -7.30 14.24
CA PHE A 140 5.48 -7.97 12.94
C PHE A 140 4.53 -9.16 12.94
N HIS A 141 3.87 -9.36 11.81
CA HIS A 141 3.19 -10.62 11.57
C HIS A 141 4.22 -11.68 11.18
N VAL A 142 4.17 -12.83 11.85
CA VAL A 142 5.01 -13.98 11.52
C VAL A 142 4.57 -14.51 10.15
N PRO A 143 5.48 -14.75 9.20
CA PRO A 143 5.13 -15.31 7.90
C PRO A 143 4.25 -16.56 8.01
N HIS A 144 3.30 -16.67 7.10
CA HIS A 144 2.34 -17.77 6.96
C HIS A 144 1.27 -17.92 8.06
N THR A 145 1.22 -17.03 9.06
CA THR A 145 0.04 -16.99 9.95
C THR A 145 -1.18 -16.42 9.23
N SER A 146 -2.37 -16.66 9.81
CA SER A 146 -3.63 -16.13 9.27
C SER A 146 -3.64 -14.61 9.23
N GLU A 147 -3.13 -13.91 10.25
CA GLU A 147 -3.04 -12.45 10.22
C GLU A 147 -2.07 -11.97 9.14
N TRP A 148 -0.94 -12.66 8.97
CA TRP A 148 0.03 -12.34 7.92
C TRP A 148 -0.59 -12.44 6.53
N PHE A 149 -1.31 -13.52 6.24
CA PHE A 149 -2.00 -13.68 4.96
C PHE A 149 -3.10 -12.63 4.75
N ALA A 150 -3.84 -12.26 5.80
CA ALA A 150 -4.86 -11.22 5.71
C ALA A 150 -4.23 -9.86 5.31
N THR A 151 -3.14 -9.47 5.97
CA THR A 151 -2.41 -8.24 5.65
C THR A 151 -1.76 -8.31 4.27
N LEU A 152 -1.13 -9.43 3.92
CA LEU A 152 -0.52 -9.59 2.59
C LEU A 152 -1.58 -9.55 1.49
N HIS A 153 -2.73 -10.21 1.66
CA HIS A 153 -3.78 -10.22 0.65
C HIS A 153 -4.33 -8.82 0.37
N GLN A 154 -4.47 -8.01 1.43
CA GLN A 154 -4.87 -6.63 1.30
C GLN A 154 -3.84 -5.78 0.54
N TRP A 155 -2.55 -5.98 0.83
CA TRP A 155 -1.48 -5.20 0.21
C TRP A 155 -1.14 -5.64 -1.22
N ASP A 156 -1.05 -6.95 -1.41
CA ASP A 156 -0.63 -7.66 -2.61
C ASP A 156 -1.42 -8.98 -2.77
N PRO A 157 -2.65 -8.94 -3.31
CA PRO A 157 -3.49 -10.11 -3.43
C PRO A 157 -2.88 -11.18 -4.34
N VAL A 158 -2.04 -10.77 -5.30
CA VAL A 158 -1.35 -11.70 -6.22
C VAL A 158 -0.29 -12.48 -5.45
N GLN A 159 0.57 -11.79 -4.71
CA GLN A 159 1.60 -12.44 -3.90
C GLN A 159 0.98 -13.33 -2.81
N ALA A 160 -0.11 -12.88 -2.17
CA ALA A 160 -0.81 -13.68 -1.17
C ALA A 160 -1.31 -15.01 -1.76
N ALA A 161 -1.95 -14.97 -2.93
CA ALA A 161 -2.44 -16.17 -3.60
C ALA A 161 -1.29 -17.10 -4.02
N GLN A 162 -0.20 -16.56 -4.57
CA GLN A 162 0.98 -17.33 -4.96
C GLN A 162 1.64 -17.99 -3.75
N THR A 163 1.88 -17.24 -2.68
CA THR A 163 2.48 -17.75 -1.44
C THR A 163 1.60 -18.84 -0.83
N LYS A 164 0.27 -18.63 -0.83
CA LYS A 164 -0.66 -19.62 -0.32
C LYS A 164 -0.61 -20.92 -1.11
N PHE A 165 -0.56 -20.84 -2.44
CA PHE A 165 -0.40 -22.03 -3.28
C PHE A 165 0.89 -22.79 -2.94
N VAL A 166 2.01 -22.09 -2.81
CA VAL A 166 3.32 -22.69 -2.46
C VAL A 166 3.28 -23.39 -1.10
N VAL A 167 2.73 -22.75 -0.07
CA VAL A 167 2.62 -23.32 1.27
C VAL A 167 1.66 -24.51 1.31
N ASP A 168 0.52 -24.41 0.62
CA ASP A 168 -0.46 -25.49 0.55
C ASP A 168 0.11 -26.71 -0.21
N ASP A 169 0.88 -26.52 -1.28
CA ASP A 169 1.55 -27.58 -2.05
C ASP A 169 2.63 -28.30 -1.22
N ALA A 170 3.41 -27.54 -0.43
CA ALA A 170 4.40 -28.11 0.49
C ALA A 170 3.76 -28.85 1.68
N GLY A 171 2.50 -28.52 2.03
CA GLY A 171 1.79 -29.11 3.16
C GLY A 171 2.33 -28.72 4.54
N ARG A 172 3.17 -27.68 4.63
CA ARG A 172 3.82 -27.20 5.85
C ARG A 172 4.15 -25.70 5.74
N GLU A 173 4.22 -25.01 6.86
CA GLU A 173 4.35 -23.54 6.91
C GLU A 173 5.81 -23.07 7.03
N ASP A 174 6.78 -23.94 7.28
CA ASP A 174 8.20 -23.64 7.48
C ASP A 174 9.04 -23.71 6.19
N VAL A 175 8.41 -23.41 5.06
CA VAL A 175 9.04 -23.32 3.73
C VAL A 175 9.17 -21.88 3.26
N CYS A 176 9.96 -21.64 2.21
CA CYS A 176 10.08 -20.35 1.57
C CYS A 176 8.74 -19.86 0.99
N SER A 177 8.36 -18.61 1.29
CA SER A 177 7.15 -17.95 0.78
C SER A 177 7.12 -17.78 -0.74
N ILE A 178 8.25 -17.97 -1.42
CA ILE A 178 8.40 -17.70 -2.86
C ILE A 178 8.46 -18.99 -3.68
N CYS A 179 9.29 -19.96 -3.27
CA CYS A 179 9.53 -21.18 -4.04
C CYS A 179 9.11 -22.48 -3.32
N GLY A 180 8.86 -22.44 -2.01
CA GLY A 180 8.53 -23.65 -1.23
C GLY A 180 9.73 -24.45 -0.75
N ASP A 181 10.96 -24.00 -1.03
CA ASP A 181 12.17 -24.68 -0.57
C ASP A 181 12.40 -24.55 0.94
N ASP A 182 13.23 -25.46 1.46
CA ASP A 182 13.80 -25.46 2.80
C ASP A 182 15.32 -25.69 2.77
N PRO A 183 16.08 -25.26 3.79
CA PRO A 183 15.62 -24.47 4.94
C PRO A 183 15.25 -23.03 4.55
N ALA A 184 14.33 -22.44 5.31
CA ALA A 184 13.92 -21.05 5.16
C ALA A 184 13.77 -20.37 6.52
N ASP A 185 14.18 -19.11 6.61
CA ASP A 185 14.14 -18.31 7.83
C ASP A 185 13.17 -17.12 7.69
N ASP A 186 12.76 -16.53 8.80
CA ASP A 186 11.93 -15.34 8.82
C ASP A 186 12.78 -14.08 8.64
N TYR A 187 12.39 -13.24 7.69
CA TYR A 187 13.03 -11.97 7.41
C TYR A 187 12.01 -10.83 7.41
N ARG A 188 12.51 -9.63 7.71
CA ARG A 188 11.78 -8.37 7.53
C ARG A 188 12.49 -7.48 6.54
N LEU A 189 11.73 -6.72 5.77
CA LEU A 189 12.31 -5.67 4.93
C LEU A 189 12.80 -4.52 5.83
N ALA A 190 14.01 -4.01 5.56
CA ALA A 190 14.57 -2.89 6.32
C ALA A 190 13.61 -1.70 6.32
N LYS A 191 13.52 -1.00 7.46
CA LYS A 191 12.50 0.04 7.71
C LYS A 191 12.37 1.10 6.59
N PRO A 192 13.44 1.64 6.00
CA PRO A 192 13.34 2.62 4.92
C PRO A 192 12.69 2.07 3.64
N PHE A 193 12.75 0.75 3.44
CA PHE A 193 12.28 0.07 2.24
C PHE A 193 10.90 -0.56 2.43
N ARG A 194 10.36 -0.58 3.66
CA ARG A 194 9.09 -1.22 3.96
C ARG A 194 7.90 -0.34 3.55
N PRO A 195 7.03 -0.80 2.64
CA PRO A 195 5.78 -0.08 2.38
C PRO A 195 4.87 -0.03 3.62
N ALA A 196 4.06 1.01 3.79
CA ALA A 196 3.05 1.01 4.86
C ALA A 196 1.92 0.03 4.52
N GLY A 197 1.36 -0.64 5.52
CA GLY A 197 0.23 -1.56 5.33
C GLY A 197 0.61 -2.91 4.71
N THR A 198 1.87 -3.16 4.37
CA THR A 198 2.37 -4.51 4.08
C THR A 198 2.69 -5.26 5.38
N THR A 199 2.75 -6.59 5.30
CA THR A 199 3.34 -7.41 6.37
C THR A 199 4.79 -7.03 6.62
N GLY A 200 5.51 -6.64 5.57
CA GLY A 200 6.93 -6.29 5.62
C GLY A 200 7.83 -7.45 6.03
N THR A 201 7.30 -8.68 6.04
CA THR A 201 7.97 -9.91 6.44
C THR A 201 7.71 -11.02 5.44
N LEU A 202 8.72 -11.86 5.21
CA LEU A 202 8.65 -13.06 4.38
C LEU A 202 9.49 -14.17 5.03
N ARG A 203 9.12 -15.42 4.79
CA ARG A 203 9.98 -16.57 5.03
C ARG A 203 10.76 -16.85 3.74
N LEU A 204 12.09 -16.86 3.79
CA LEU A 204 12.92 -16.96 2.58
C LEU A 204 13.99 -18.04 2.75
N CYS A 205 14.19 -18.86 1.72
CA CYS A 205 15.42 -19.64 1.55
C CYS A 205 16.56 -18.71 1.09
N ASP A 206 17.80 -19.21 1.16
CA ASP A 206 18.99 -18.43 0.81
C ASP A 206 18.93 -17.88 -0.63
N ASP A 207 18.56 -18.72 -1.61
CA ASP A 207 18.46 -18.31 -3.01
C ASP A 207 17.46 -17.15 -3.21
N CYS A 208 16.26 -17.27 -2.62
CA CYS A 208 15.24 -16.23 -2.73
C CYS A 208 15.66 -14.95 -1.99
N LEU A 209 16.34 -15.08 -0.84
CA LEU A 209 16.87 -13.93 -0.11
C LEU A 209 17.92 -13.17 -0.93
N GLU A 210 18.83 -13.87 -1.57
CA GLU A 210 19.87 -13.28 -2.41
C GLU A 210 19.27 -12.55 -3.62
N ILE A 211 18.33 -13.18 -4.32
CA ILE A 211 17.63 -12.57 -5.45
C ILE A 211 16.91 -11.29 -5.02
N ARG A 212 16.16 -11.33 -3.91
CA ARG A 212 15.41 -10.19 -3.38
C ARG A 212 16.35 -9.03 -3.02
N ARG A 213 17.47 -9.32 -2.36
CA ARG A 213 18.50 -8.30 -2.04
C ARG A 213 19.12 -7.71 -3.30
N ALA A 214 19.42 -8.52 -4.31
CA ALA A 214 19.94 -8.04 -5.59
C ALA A 214 18.94 -7.14 -6.34
N MET A 215 17.64 -7.34 -6.13
CA MET A 215 16.57 -6.48 -6.64
C MET A 215 16.36 -5.20 -5.81
N GLY A 216 17.18 -4.95 -4.78
CA GLY A 216 17.08 -3.75 -3.94
C GLY A 216 16.09 -3.88 -2.78
N GLU A 217 15.73 -5.11 -2.38
CA GLU A 217 14.93 -5.37 -1.18
C GLU A 217 15.83 -5.88 -0.04
N PRO A 218 16.39 -5.00 0.80
CA PRO A 218 17.32 -5.39 1.86
C PRO A 218 16.56 -6.03 3.04
N TYR A 219 16.37 -7.35 2.96
CA TYR A 219 15.81 -8.15 4.04
C TYR A 219 16.82 -8.40 5.16
N GLU A 220 16.39 -8.19 6.39
CA GLU A 220 17.10 -8.43 7.65
C GLU A 220 16.48 -9.64 8.34
N LYS A 221 17.31 -10.51 8.95
CA LYS A 221 16.80 -11.67 9.69
C LYS A 221 16.04 -11.20 10.94
N LEU A 222 14.88 -11.82 11.21
CA LEU A 222 14.05 -11.55 12.38
C LEU A 222 14.60 -12.23 13.65
#